data_AF-A0AAE8QRJ3-F1
#
_entry.id   AF-A0AAE8QRJ3-F1
#
_cell.length_a   1.000
_cell.length_b   1.000
_cell.length_c   1.000
_cell.angle_alpha   90.00
_cell.angle_beta   90.00
_cell.angle_gamma   90.00
#
_symmetry.space_group_name_H-M   'P 1'
#
loop_
_entity.id
_entity.type
_entity.pdbx_description
1 polymer ?
#
loop_
_entity_poly.entity_id
_entity_poly.type
_entity_poly.pdbx_seq_one_letter_code
_entity_poly.pdbx_strand_id
1 'polypeptide(L)'
;MKKWICLCIMCLLLLTACGSQVIIEWVDLIKWDGKQYEAVYEVALADRSFIDKEIGEVDFKVADHIKRTSYRFKDGDAAFHEKGTKLYAIKGLDDAIAVEDQSVINGYRIYMIRAEAPPRRNFDQVPLEEVKKIEFYSSTEEGNRKTASYTNQSDMADIKAILVNSKPAPSFEPNGDTNRYDVLLYTDDAIAFQYGIQFDGTTYFWFPSENAILSNDIQQFISKD
;
A
#
# COMPACT_ATOMS: atom_id res chain seq x y z
N MET A 1 2.26 -53.08 -40.47
CA MET A 1 1.05 -52.49 -39.85
C MET A 1 1.21 -52.21 -38.35
N LYS A 2 1.57 -53.19 -37.49
CA LYS A 2 1.75 -52.97 -36.03
C LYS A 2 2.77 -51.88 -35.64
N LYS A 3 3.88 -51.73 -36.38
CA LYS A 3 4.94 -50.73 -36.08
C LYS A 3 4.51 -49.27 -36.32
N TRP A 4 3.58 -49.02 -37.23
CA TRP A 4 3.07 -47.66 -37.52
C TRP A 4 1.96 -47.25 -36.54
N ILE A 5 1.19 -48.21 -36.03
CA ILE A 5 0.19 -47.97 -34.98
C ILE A 5 0.86 -47.55 -33.66
N CYS A 6 1.99 -48.18 -33.29
CA CYS A 6 2.76 -47.76 -32.11
C CYS A 6 3.36 -46.35 -32.25
N LEU A 7 3.78 -45.95 -33.46
CA LEU A 7 4.31 -44.61 -33.71
C LEU A 7 3.22 -43.53 -33.62
N CYS A 8 2.01 -43.81 -34.13
CA CYS A 8 0.87 -42.90 -33.99
C CYS A 8 0.40 -42.76 -32.53
N ILE A 9 0.39 -43.84 -31.75
CA ILE A 9 0.04 -43.80 -30.32
C ILE A 9 1.10 -43.03 -29.51
N MET A 10 2.38 -43.16 -29.85
CA MET A 10 3.46 -42.39 -29.21
C MET A 10 3.40 -40.89 -29.55
N CYS A 11 3.04 -40.52 -30.78
CA CYS A 11 2.80 -39.12 -31.17
C CYS A 11 1.54 -38.52 -30.52
N LEU A 12 0.49 -39.32 -30.29
CA LEU A 12 -0.73 -38.86 -29.61
C LEU A 12 -0.52 -38.60 -28.11
N LEU A 13 0.43 -39.31 -27.46
CA LEU A 13 0.79 -39.08 -26.06
C LEU A 13 1.64 -37.81 -25.84
N LEU A 14 2.26 -37.26 -26.88
CA LEU A 14 3.02 -36.00 -26.81
C LEU A 14 2.12 -34.75 -26.93
N LEU A 15 0.84 -34.91 -27.30
CA LEU A 15 -0.11 -33.82 -27.50
C LEU A 15 -0.95 -33.48 -26.24
N THR A 16 -0.80 -34.23 -25.14
CA THR A 16 -1.56 -34.04 -23.90
C THR A 16 -0.79 -33.32 -22.79
N ALA A 17 0.32 -32.64 -23.10
CA ALA A 17 0.93 -31.68 -22.19
C ALA A 17 0.18 -30.35 -22.24
N CYS A 18 -1.08 -30.36 -21.77
CA CYS A 18 -1.85 -29.14 -21.54
C CYS A 18 -1.18 -28.39 -20.38
N GLY A 19 -0.42 -27.35 -20.69
CA GLY A 19 0.22 -26.50 -19.69
C GLY A 19 -0.85 -25.75 -18.90
N SER A 20 -1.08 -26.14 -17.64
CA SER A 20 -1.85 -25.34 -16.71
C SER A 20 -1.22 -23.95 -16.62
N GLN A 21 -1.95 -22.91 -17.05
CA GLN A 21 -1.55 -21.53 -16.81
C GLN A 21 -1.67 -21.29 -15.31
N VAL A 22 -0.52 -21.22 -14.63
CA VAL A 22 -0.47 -20.84 -13.21
C VAL A 22 -0.50 -19.32 -13.17
N ILE A 23 -1.55 -18.77 -12.55
CA ILE A 23 -1.61 -17.37 -12.14
C ILE A 23 -0.95 -17.30 -10.76
N ILE A 24 0.11 -16.52 -10.63
CA ILE A 24 0.81 -16.30 -9.37
C ILE A 24 0.41 -14.93 -8.85
N GLU A 25 -0.17 -14.88 -7.66
CA GLU A 25 -0.37 -13.63 -6.94
C GLU A 25 0.92 -13.27 -6.21
N TRP A 26 1.56 -12.19 -6.66
CA TRP A 26 2.80 -11.70 -6.07
C TRP A 26 2.51 -10.72 -4.94
N VAL A 27 3.29 -10.81 -3.87
CA VAL A 27 3.40 -9.73 -2.88
C VAL A 27 4.21 -8.60 -3.51
N ASP A 28 3.80 -7.35 -3.30
CA ASP A 28 4.51 -6.17 -3.80
C ASP A 28 5.84 -6.02 -3.06
N LEU A 29 6.91 -6.53 -3.68
CA LEU A 29 8.21 -6.73 -3.08
C LEU A 29 9.33 -6.27 -4.02
N ILE A 30 10.38 -5.70 -3.43
CA ILE A 30 11.64 -5.36 -4.09
C ILE A 30 12.77 -6.08 -3.34
N LYS A 31 13.63 -6.78 -4.08
CA LYS A 31 14.84 -7.40 -3.56
C LYS A 31 16.03 -6.54 -3.96
N TRP A 32 16.69 -5.91 -2.98
CA TRP A 32 17.78 -4.97 -3.21
C TRP A 32 18.86 -5.16 -2.16
N ASP A 33 20.13 -5.16 -2.58
CA ASP A 33 21.32 -5.26 -1.72
C ASP A 33 21.22 -6.32 -0.61
N GLY A 34 20.94 -7.57 -0.98
CA GLY A 34 20.81 -8.66 -0.01
C GLY A 34 19.55 -8.64 0.85
N LYS A 35 18.76 -7.56 0.86
CA LYS A 35 17.53 -7.39 1.66
C LYS A 35 16.24 -7.55 0.82
N GLN A 36 15.11 -7.77 1.50
CA GLN A 36 13.77 -7.82 0.91
C GLN A 36 12.91 -6.72 1.51
N TYR A 37 12.33 -5.90 0.65
CA TYR A 37 11.48 -4.78 1.04
C TYR A 37 10.07 -5.00 0.51
N GLU A 38 9.07 -4.91 1.37
CA GLU A 38 7.65 -5.04 1.02
C GLU A 38 7.00 -3.65 1.00
N ALA A 39 6.09 -3.42 0.07
CA ALA A 39 5.32 -2.17 0.04
C ALA A 39 4.51 -2.01 1.35
N VAL A 40 4.57 -0.82 1.94
CA VAL A 40 3.78 -0.47 3.13
C VAL A 40 2.71 0.53 2.70
N TYR A 41 1.44 0.19 2.90
CA TYR A 41 0.30 0.98 2.42
C TYR A 41 -0.30 1.87 3.52
N GLU A 42 0.09 1.64 4.77
CA GLU A 42 -0.35 2.36 5.97
C GLU A 42 0.53 3.59 6.28
N VAL A 43 1.42 3.95 5.35
CA VAL A 43 2.28 5.14 5.46
C VAL A 43 2.37 5.86 4.13
N ALA A 44 2.60 7.17 4.22
CA ALA A 44 2.98 8.01 3.09
C ALA A 44 4.31 8.69 3.40
N LEU A 45 5.07 9.06 2.36
CA LEU A 45 6.19 9.98 2.54
C LEU A 45 5.66 11.30 3.14
N ALA A 46 6.25 11.82 4.21
CA ALA A 46 5.76 13.04 4.86
C ALA A 46 5.93 14.28 3.95
N ASP A 47 7.05 14.36 3.26
CA ASP A 47 7.39 15.44 2.31
C ASP A 47 8.45 14.96 1.31
N ARG A 48 8.41 15.46 0.07
CA ARG A 48 9.38 15.07 -0.98
C ARG A 48 10.82 15.44 -0.63
N SER A 49 11.04 16.41 0.25
CA SER A 49 12.37 16.78 0.73
C SER A 49 13.05 15.67 1.55
N PHE A 50 12.33 14.64 1.99
CA PHE A 50 12.91 13.46 2.63
C PHE A 50 13.49 12.44 1.66
N ILE A 51 13.22 12.55 0.35
CA ILE A 51 13.95 11.76 -0.65
C ILE A 51 15.42 12.18 -0.64
N ASP A 52 16.30 11.19 -0.56
CA ASP A 52 17.74 11.37 -0.60
C ASP A 52 18.30 11.01 -1.98
N LYS A 53 19.39 10.26 -2.05
CA LYS A 53 20.02 9.85 -3.31
C LYS A 53 19.34 8.64 -3.93
N GLU A 54 19.45 8.54 -5.25
CA GLU A 54 19.24 7.29 -5.97
C GLU A 54 20.24 6.24 -5.44
N ILE A 55 19.73 5.07 -5.07
CA ILE A 55 20.52 3.94 -4.57
C ILE A 55 20.65 2.82 -5.60
N GLY A 56 19.80 2.82 -6.62
CA GLY A 56 19.82 1.82 -7.69
C GLY A 56 18.60 1.89 -8.59
N GLU A 57 18.41 0.84 -9.38
CA GLU A 57 17.25 0.67 -10.25
C GLU A 57 16.82 -0.80 -10.30
N VAL A 58 15.58 -1.03 -10.69
CA VAL A 58 15.04 -2.37 -10.89
C VAL A 58 15.68 -2.99 -12.13
N ASP A 59 16.17 -4.22 -12.00
CA ASP A 59 16.75 -4.99 -13.10
C ASP A 59 15.72 -5.87 -13.81
N PHE A 60 14.70 -6.33 -13.08
CA PHE A 60 13.75 -7.30 -13.60
C PHE A 60 12.36 -7.25 -12.91
N LYS A 61 11.31 -7.21 -13.72
CA LYS A 61 9.91 -7.33 -13.27
C LYS A 61 9.46 -8.79 -13.23
N VAL A 62 8.99 -9.24 -12.07
CA VAL A 62 8.62 -10.65 -11.85
C VAL A 62 7.20 -10.98 -12.36
N ALA A 63 6.20 -10.14 -12.08
CA ALA A 63 4.77 -10.52 -12.18
C ALA A 63 4.31 -11.05 -13.55
N ASP A 64 4.91 -10.58 -14.64
CA ASP A 64 4.53 -10.96 -16.00
C ASP A 64 5.48 -11.98 -16.66
N HIS A 65 6.66 -12.17 -16.07
CA HIS A 65 7.73 -12.95 -16.69
C HIS A 65 7.93 -14.32 -16.03
N ILE A 66 7.51 -14.48 -14.77
CA ILE A 66 7.72 -15.70 -14.01
C ILE A 66 6.42 -16.48 -13.86
N LYS A 67 6.44 -17.73 -14.36
CA LYS A 67 5.31 -18.67 -14.30
C LYS A 67 5.53 -19.83 -13.32
N ARG A 68 6.64 -19.82 -12.59
CA ARG A 68 7.06 -20.88 -11.67
C ARG A 68 6.92 -20.41 -10.24
N THR A 69 6.05 -21.07 -9.46
CA THR A 69 5.85 -20.81 -8.03
C THR A 69 7.10 -21.05 -7.17
N SER A 70 8.08 -21.79 -7.68
CA SER A 70 9.37 -22.03 -7.02
C SER A 70 10.41 -20.93 -7.26
N TYR A 71 10.05 -19.86 -7.97
CA TYR A 71 10.97 -18.74 -8.20
C TYR A 71 11.35 -18.08 -6.87
N ARG A 72 12.62 -17.70 -6.77
CA ARG A 72 13.17 -16.96 -5.63
C ARG A 72 13.68 -15.63 -6.16
N PHE A 73 13.21 -14.54 -5.56
CA PHE A 73 13.67 -13.19 -5.86
C PHE A 73 15.18 -13.09 -5.71
N LYS A 74 15.81 -12.40 -6.65
CA LYS A 74 17.23 -12.06 -6.68
C LYS A 74 17.39 -10.56 -6.56
N ASP A 75 18.55 -10.09 -6.13
CA ASP A 75 18.81 -8.65 -6.08
C ASP A 75 18.58 -8.02 -7.46
N GLY A 76 17.87 -6.89 -7.48
CA GLY A 76 17.40 -6.23 -8.70
C GLY A 76 15.97 -6.63 -9.12
N ASP A 77 15.39 -7.68 -8.55
CA ASP A 77 14.01 -8.07 -8.85
C ASP A 77 13.00 -7.14 -8.13
N ALA A 78 11.95 -6.76 -8.86
CA ALA A 78 10.73 -6.18 -8.31
C ALA A 78 9.51 -6.97 -8.77
N ALA A 79 8.51 -7.09 -7.90
CA ALA A 79 7.27 -7.79 -8.22
C ALA A 79 6.56 -7.12 -9.39
N PHE A 80 6.32 -5.81 -9.28
CA PHE A 80 5.46 -5.06 -10.19
C PHE A 80 6.15 -3.91 -10.93
N HIS A 81 7.32 -3.45 -10.49
CA HIS A 81 8.03 -2.34 -11.15
C HIS A 81 8.76 -2.79 -12.41
N GLU A 82 8.71 -1.96 -13.44
CA GLU A 82 9.44 -2.19 -14.70
C GLU A 82 10.95 -2.06 -14.52
N LYS A 83 11.71 -2.69 -15.43
CA LYS A 83 13.16 -2.53 -15.48
C LYS A 83 13.53 -1.05 -15.69
N GLY A 84 14.50 -0.55 -14.93
CA GLY A 84 14.98 0.83 -14.96
C GLY A 84 14.24 1.77 -14.01
N THR A 85 13.18 1.31 -13.32
CA THR A 85 12.54 2.08 -12.25
C THR A 85 13.55 2.41 -11.16
N LYS A 86 13.67 3.70 -10.82
CA LYS A 86 14.65 4.19 -9.85
C LYS A 86 14.24 3.89 -8.41
N LEU A 87 15.22 3.51 -7.61
CA LEU A 87 15.10 3.26 -6.18
C LEU A 87 15.84 4.38 -5.44
N TYR A 88 15.19 4.98 -4.44
CA TYR A 88 15.75 6.09 -3.68
C TYR A 88 15.85 5.74 -2.19
N ALA A 89 16.90 6.24 -1.54
CA ALA A 89 16.98 6.27 -0.08
C ALA A 89 16.05 7.36 0.49
N ILE A 90 15.65 7.17 1.75
CA ILE A 90 14.85 8.13 2.51
C ILE A 90 15.70 8.63 3.69
N LYS A 91 15.77 9.95 3.88
CA LYS A 91 16.56 10.56 4.96
C LYS A 91 16.07 10.06 6.33
N GLY A 92 17.00 9.51 7.12
CA GLY A 92 16.70 9.02 8.47
C GLY A 92 16.00 7.66 8.53
N LEU A 93 15.86 6.94 7.41
CA LEU A 93 15.22 5.62 7.34
C LEU A 93 16.05 4.65 6.48
N ASP A 94 17.05 4.01 7.09
CA ASP A 94 17.99 3.11 6.39
C ASP A 94 17.36 1.80 5.92
N ASP A 95 16.25 1.38 6.53
CA ASP A 95 15.53 0.15 6.20
C ASP A 95 14.32 0.38 5.30
N ALA A 96 14.30 1.52 4.60
CA ALA A 96 13.26 1.88 3.65
C ALA A 96 13.80 2.29 2.27
N ILE A 97 13.01 2.00 1.24
CA ILE A 97 13.23 2.43 -0.14
C ILE A 97 11.99 3.20 -0.60
N ALA A 98 12.20 4.31 -1.30
CA ALA A 98 11.15 5.04 -1.99
C ALA A 98 11.21 4.79 -3.50
N VAL A 99 10.04 4.58 -4.10
CA VAL A 99 9.87 4.43 -5.56
C VAL A 99 8.82 5.42 -6.02
N GLU A 100 9.10 6.17 -7.09
CA GLU A 100 8.16 7.16 -7.61
C GLU A 100 6.85 6.49 -8.06
N ASP A 101 5.73 6.98 -7.56
CA ASP A 101 4.39 6.49 -7.85
C ASP A 101 3.42 7.67 -7.76
N GLN A 102 2.98 8.17 -8.91
CA GLN A 102 2.09 9.34 -8.98
C GLN A 102 0.69 9.06 -8.42
N SER A 103 0.33 7.79 -8.22
CA SER A 103 -0.98 7.42 -7.64
C SER A 103 -1.03 7.62 -6.12
N VAL A 104 0.10 7.78 -5.44
CA VAL A 104 0.14 7.97 -3.98
C VAL A 104 0.34 9.41 -3.56
N ILE A 105 -0.07 9.68 -2.32
CA ILE A 105 0.16 10.96 -1.67
C ILE A 105 1.67 11.21 -1.58
N ASN A 106 2.08 12.42 -1.95
CA ASN A 106 3.47 12.86 -2.06
C ASN A 106 4.33 12.13 -3.11
N GLY A 107 3.74 11.22 -3.90
CA GLY A 107 4.31 10.71 -5.14
C GLY A 107 5.38 9.62 -5.02
N TYR A 108 5.53 9.01 -3.84
CA TYR A 108 6.49 7.93 -3.61
C TYR A 108 5.87 6.79 -2.80
N ARG A 109 5.83 5.60 -3.38
CA ARG A 109 5.52 4.36 -2.67
C ARG A 109 6.69 3.99 -1.77
N ILE A 110 6.40 3.65 -0.51
CA ILE A 110 7.40 3.27 0.47
C ILE A 110 7.45 1.75 0.59
N TYR A 111 8.67 1.21 0.52
CA TYR A 111 8.98 -0.20 0.73
C TYR A 111 9.86 -0.33 1.96
N MET A 112 9.56 -1.27 2.86
CA MET A 112 10.33 -1.47 4.09
C MET A 112 10.68 -2.95 4.30
N ILE A 113 11.77 -3.20 5.00
CA ILE A 113 12.12 -4.57 5.42
C ILE A 113 11.02 -5.09 6.35
N ARG A 114 10.45 -6.26 6.07
CA ARG A 114 9.26 -6.77 6.80
C ARG A 114 9.40 -6.79 8.32
N ALA A 115 10.59 -7.07 8.85
CA ALA A 115 10.85 -7.08 10.30
C ALA A 115 10.84 -5.66 10.92
N GLU A 116 11.11 -4.64 10.10
CA GLU A 116 11.23 -3.22 10.47
C GLU A 116 10.03 -2.39 9.98
N ALA A 117 9.17 -2.95 9.13
CA ALA A 117 7.93 -2.32 8.70
C ALA A 117 7.14 -1.95 9.96
N PRO A 118 6.58 -0.71 10.04
CA PRO A 118 5.98 -0.23 11.25
C PRO A 118 4.94 -1.26 11.72
N PRO A 119 4.97 -1.65 13.01
CA PRO A 119 3.97 -2.58 13.54
C PRO A 119 2.55 -2.02 13.43
N ARG A 120 2.44 -0.70 13.16
CA ARG A 120 1.28 0.20 13.19
C ARG A 120 0.29 0.01 12.04
N ARG A 121 -0.02 -1.24 11.67
CA ARG A 121 -1.17 -1.52 10.80
C ARG A 121 -2.49 -1.12 11.45
N ASN A 122 -2.54 -1.25 12.77
CA ASN A 122 -3.67 -0.84 13.58
C ASN A 122 -3.48 0.60 14.06
N PHE A 123 -4.56 1.38 14.10
CA PHE A 123 -4.51 2.78 14.48
C PHE A 123 -4.13 2.98 15.95
N ASP A 124 -4.42 2.00 16.81
CA ASP A 124 -4.10 2.01 18.24
C ASP A 124 -2.61 2.14 18.57
N GLN A 125 -1.73 1.87 17.61
CA GLN A 125 -0.28 1.99 17.79
C GLN A 125 0.31 3.33 17.31
N VAL A 126 -0.53 4.24 16.80
CA VAL A 126 -0.10 5.57 16.39
C VAL A 126 0.25 6.41 17.64
N PRO A 127 1.41 7.08 17.68
CA PRO A 127 1.79 7.95 18.79
C PRO A 127 1.06 9.28 18.63
N LEU A 128 -0.23 9.31 18.95
CA LEU A 128 -1.09 10.48 18.72
C LEU A 128 -0.59 11.75 19.40
N GLU A 129 0.15 11.63 20.50
CA GLU A 129 0.79 12.75 21.20
C GLU A 129 1.92 13.41 20.39
N GLU A 130 2.56 12.66 19.49
CA GLU A 130 3.64 13.15 18.62
C GLU A 130 3.11 13.76 17.31
N VAL A 131 1.81 13.59 17.02
CA VAL A 131 1.19 14.10 15.78
C VAL A 131 1.08 15.62 15.83
N LYS A 132 1.71 16.28 14.86
CA LYS A 132 1.81 17.75 14.72
C LYS A 132 0.97 18.35 13.60
N LYS A 133 0.55 17.53 12.64
CA LYS A 133 -0.32 17.93 11.54
C LYS A 133 -1.21 16.77 11.14
N ILE A 134 -2.45 17.06 10.79
CA ILE A 134 -3.41 16.11 10.23
C ILE A 134 -3.86 16.64 8.87
N GLU A 135 -3.84 15.81 7.84
CA GLU A 135 -4.40 16.15 6.53
C GLU A 135 -5.42 15.10 6.10
N PHE A 136 -6.46 15.53 5.40
CA PHE A 136 -7.43 14.64 4.78
C PHE A 136 -7.34 14.74 3.27
N TYR A 137 -7.54 13.61 2.62
CA TYR A 137 -7.54 13.48 1.17
C TYR A 137 -8.80 12.74 0.73
N SER A 138 -9.39 13.15 -0.39
CA SER A 138 -10.37 12.34 -1.12
C SER A 138 -9.64 11.51 -2.16
N SER A 139 -9.94 10.20 -2.23
CA SER A 139 -9.43 9.31 -3.27
C SER A 139 -10.44 9.24 -4.41
N THR A 140 -10.08 9.76 -5.59
CA THR A 140 -10.92 9.67 -6.80
C THR A 140 -10.19 8.90 -7.89
N GLU A 141 -10.87 8.63 -9.02
CA GLU A 141 -10.22 8.03 -10.20
C GLU A 141 -9.06 8.89 -10.75
N GLU A 142 -9.10 10.20 -10.51
CA GLU A 142 -8.06 11.15 -10.92
C GLU A 142 -6.87 11.19 -9.93
N GLY A 143 -6.95 10.45 -8.82
CA GLY A 143 -5.93 10.36 -7.78
C GLY A 143 -6.36 10.96 -6.44
N ASN A 144 -5.40 11.07 -5.53
CA ASN A 144 -5.64 11.62 -4.19
C ASN A 144 -5.59 13.15 -4.22
N ARG A 145 -6.68 13.79 -3.77
CA ARG A 145 -6.77 15.26 -3.66
C ARG A 145 -6.90 15.67 -2.21
N LYS A 146 -6.01 16.55 -1.73
CA LYS A 146 -6.11 17.10 -0.37
C LYS A 146 -7.40 17.90 -0.22
N THR A 147 -8.17 17.62 0.82
CA THR A 147 -9.42 18.30 1.14
C THR A 147 -9.30 19.20 2.37
N ALA A 148 -8.45 18.85 3.34
CA ALA A 148 -8.25 19.65 4.54
C ALA A 148 -6.86 19.46 5.18
N SER A 149 -6.44 20.43 6.00
CA SER A 149 -5.18 20.41 6.74
C SER A 149 -5.32 21.13 8.08
N TYR A 150 -4.84 20.50 9.15
CA TYR A 150 -5.01 20.95 10.53
C TYR A 150 -3.67 20.93 11.27
N THR A 151 -3.32 22.06 11.88
CA THR A 151 -2.16 22.23 12.77
C THR A 151 -2.53 22.87 14.11
N ASN A 152 -3.79 23.31 14.26
CA ASN A 152 -4.24 23.91 15.51
C ASN A 152 -4.64 22.83 16.51
N GLN A 153 -4.33 23.05 17.79
CA GLN A 153 -4.47 22.03 18.83
C GLN A 153 -5.92 21.63 19.09
N SER A 154 -6.89 22.55 18.96
CA SER A 154 -8.30 22.26 19.24
C SER A 154 -8.87 21.30 18.20
N ASP A 155 -8.81 21.65 16.91
CA ASP A 155 -9.33 20.79 15.83
C ASP A 155 -8.59 19.45 15.83
N MET A 156 -7.27 19.45 16.06
CA MET A 156 -6.51 18.19 16.13
C MET A 156 -6.93 17.32 17.31
N ALA A 157 -7.24 17.89 18.47
CA ALA A 157 -7.73 17.13 19.62
C ALA A 157 -9.10 16.51 19.32
N ASP A 158 -10.01 17.27 18.71
CA ASP A 158 -11.35 16.80 18.33
C ASP A 158 -11.28 15.69 17.27
N ILE A 159 -10.43 15.85 16.25
CA ILE A 159 -10.19 14.81 15.24
C ILE A 159 -9.66 13.55 15.93
N LYS A 160 -8.56 13.65 16.71
CA LYS A 160 -7.96 12.51 17.41
C LYS A 160 -8.99 11.80 18.29
N ALA A 161 -9.84 12.54 18.99
CA ALA A 161 -10.91 11.97 19.81
C ALA A 161 -11.92 11.17 18.97
N ILE A 162 -12.30 11.65 17.79
CA ILE A 162 -13.20 10.90 16.89
C ILE A 162 -12.53 9.61 16.40
N LEU A 163 -11.26 9.69 15.97
CA LEU A 163 -10.53 8.53 15.45
C LEU A 163 -10.36 7.44 16.51
N VAL A 164 -9.99 7.81 17.74
CA VAL A 164 -9.80 6.88 18.88
C VAL A 164 -11.10 6.27 19.36
N ASN A 165 -12.19 7.06 19.41
CA ASN A 165 -13.48 6.60 19.93
C ASN A 165 -14.34 5.88 18.87
N SER A 166 -13.73 5.38 17.81
CA SER A 166 -14.42 4.52 16.85
C SER A 166 -14.97 3.26 17.55
N LYS A 167 -16.10 2.75 17.05
CA LYS A 167 -16.83 1.63 17.66
C LYS A 167 -16.62 0.37 16.83
N PRO A 168 -16.06 -0.72 17.39
CA PRO A 168 -15.96 -1.99 16.71
C PRO A 168 -17.32 -2.44 16.17
N ALA A 169 -17.35 -2.81 14.90
CA ALA A 169 -18.56 -3.22 14.19
C ALA A 169 -18.24 -4.38 13.24
N PRO A 170 -17.89 -5.57 13.77
CA PRO A 170 -17.41 -6.71 12.96
C PRO A 170 -18.46 -7.30 12.01
N SER A 171 -19.74 -6.93 12.16
CA SER A 171 -20.85 -7.34 11.29
C SER A 171 -21.43 -6.18 10.49
N PHE A 172 -20.74 -5.04 10.44
CA PHE A 172 -21.15 -3.92 9.60
C PHE A 172 -20.92 -4.25 8.13
N GLU A 173 -21.93 -4.01 7.32
CA GLU A 173 -21.86 -4.11 5.86
C GLU A 173 -22.15 -2.71 5.29
N PRO A 174 -21.22 -2.13 4.52
CA PRO A 174 -21.42 -0.83 3.89
C PRO A 174 -22.60 -0.85 2.91
N ASN A 175 -23.35 0.25 2.86
CA ASN A 175 -24.41 0.42 1.87
C ASN A 175 -23.84 0.84 0.51
N GLY A 176 -23.96 -0.02 -0.49
CA GLY A 176 -23.65 0.34 -1.89
C GLY A 176 -22.20 0.80 -2.10
N ASP A 177 -22.01 1.70 -3.07
CA ASP A 177 -20.70 2.28 -3.38
C ASP A 177 -20.28 3.30 -2.30
N THR A 178 -19.00 3.29 -1.95
CA THR A 178 -18.47 4.11 -0.87
C THR A 178 -17.56 5.21 -1.41
N ASN A 179 -17.63 6.38 -0.79
CA ASN A 179 -16.63 7.43 -1.00
C ASN A 179 -15.41 7.10 -0.14
N ARG A 180 -14.22 7.21 -0.72
CA ARG A 180 -12.96 6.92 -0.05
C ARG A 180 -12.20 8.20 0.29
N TYR A 181 -11.70 8.23 1.51
CA TYR A 181 -10.83 9.26 2.04
C TYR A 181 -9.61 8.62 2.69
N ASP A 182 -8.52 9.37 2.79
CA ASP A 182 -7.36 9.03 3.61
C ASP A 182 -7.15 10.13 4.66
N VAL A 183 -6.82 9.72 5.88
CA VAL A 183 -6.30 10.62 6.91
C VAL A 183 -4.80 10.38 7.09
N LEU A 184 -4.01 11.46 7.01
CA LEU A 184 -2.57 11.43 7.22
C LEU A 184 -2.22 12.11 8.54
N LEU A 185 -1.43 11.42 9.36
CA LEU A 185 -1.00 11.85 10.69
C LEU A 185 0.52 12.04 10.66
N TYR A 186 0.95 13.30 10.65
CA TYR A 186 2.36 13.67 10.51
C TYR A 186 3.01 13.84 11.88
N THR A 187 4.15 13.18 12.07
CA THR A 187 5.11 13.42 13.16
C THR A 187 6.30 14.24 12.63
N ASP A 188 7.44 14.24 13.31
CA ASP A 188 8.70 14.77 12.78
C ASP A 188 9.45 13.79 11.86
N ASP A 189 8.91 12.59 11.67
CA ASP A 189 9.55 11.54 10.88
C ASP A 189 9.40 11.76 9.38
N ALA A 190 10.23 11.07 8.59
CA ALA A 190 10.18 11.13 7.13
C ALA A 190 8.91 10.51 6.53
N ILE A 191 8.11 9.80 7.34
CA ILE A 191 6.84 9.18 6.95
C ILE A 191 5.69 9.70 7.83
N ALA A 192 4.51 9.78 7.24
CA ALA A 192 3.25 10.02 7.95
C ALA A 192 2.43 8.72 7.99
N PHE A 193 1.66 8.52 9.06
CA PHE A 193 0.72 7.40 9.12
C PHE A 193 -0.49 7.69 8.24
N GLN A 194 -0.91 6.72 7.44
CA GLN A 194 -2.04 6.83 6.53
C GLN A 194 -3.09 5.78 6.87
N TYR A 195 -4.34 6.22 7.04
CA TYR A 195 -5.48 5.33 7.28
C TYR A 195 -6.65 5.68 6.37
N GLY A 196 -7.27 4.64 5.82
CA GLY A 196 -8.43 4.76 4.95
C GLY A 196 -9.73 4.93 5.74
N ILE A 197 -10.49 5.97 5.39
CA ILE A 197 -11.83 6.24 5.89
C ILE A 197 -12.79 6.10 4.71
N GLN A 198 -13.89 5.39 4.89
CA GLN A 198 -14.95 5.27 3.90
C GLN A 198 -16.26 5.87 4.39
N PHE A 199 -17.10 6.29 3.44
CA PHE A 199 -18.44 6.78 3.70
C PHE A 199 -19.43 6.12 2.74
N ASP A 200 -20.43 5.43 3.28
CA ASP A 200 -21.46 4.70 2.50
C ASP A 200 -22.73 5.53 2.20
N GLY A 201 -22.65 6.86 2.36
CA GLY A 201 -23.78 7.76 2.27
C GLY A 201 -24.48 8.04 3.61
N THR A 202 -24.24 7.22 4.64
CA THR A 202 -24.82 7.41 5.98
C THR A 202 -23.80 7.35 7.11
N THR A 203 -22.77 6.51 6.97
CA THR A 203 -21.86 6.12 8.04
C THR A 203 -20.42 6.27 7.60
N TYR A 204 -19.59 6.93 8.42
CA TYR A 204 -18.15 6.90 8.27
C TYR A 204 -17.56 5.69 9.01
N PHE A 205 -16.62 4.99 8.39
CA PHE A 205 -15.99 3.81 8.97
C PHE A 205 -14.56 3.62 8.48
N TRP A 206 -13.77 2.90 9.27
CA TRP A 206 -12.43 2.50 8.88
C TRP A 206 -12.49 1.38 7.83
N PHE A 207 -11.64 1.46 6.81
CA PHE A 207 -11.39 0.32 5.91
C PHE A 207 -10.11 0.55 5.08
N PRO A 208 -9.29 -0.49 4.84
CA PRO A 208 -9.38 -1.86 5.36
C PRO A 208 -8.73 -2.03 6.75
N SER A 209 -8.22 -0.95 7.34
CA SER A 209 -7.40 -1.01 8.56
C SER A 209 -8.12 -1.61 9.76
N GLU A 210 -9.40 -1.26 9.95
CA GLU A 210 -10.20 -1.72 11.09
C GLU A 210 -11.65 -1.95 10.69
N ASN A 211 -12.36 -2.86 11.36
CA ASN A 211 -13.81 -3.02 11.20
C ASN A 211 -14.53 -2.20 12.28
N ALA A 212 -14.45 -0.88 12.20
CA ALA A 212 -15.01 0.03 13.19
C ALA A 212 -15.63 1.29 12.57
N ILE A 213 -16.70 1.77 13.21
CA ILE A 213 -17.49 2.93 12.78
C ILE A 213 -16.99 4.19 13.50
N LEU A 214 -16.83 5.27 12.74
CA LEU A 214 -16.45 6.60 13.23
C LEU A 214 -17.70 7.43 13.56
N SER A 215 -17.55 8.45 14.41
CA SER A 215 -18.61 9.47 14.53
C SER A 215 -18.77 10.21 13.20
N ASN A 216 -20.02 10.46 12.79
CA ASN A 216 -20.30 11.26 11.60
C ASN A 216 -19.84 12.72 11.73
N ASP A 217 -19.54 13.17 12.95
CA ASP A 217 -18.89 14.47 13.19
C ASP A 217 -17.56 14.61 12.44
N ILE A 218 -16.92 13.50 12.01
CA ILE A 218 -15.69 13.55 11.20
C ILE A 218 -15.89 14.29 9.88
N GLN A 219 -17.11 14.34 9.36
CA GLN A 219 -17.44 15.03 8.11
C GLN A 219 -17.00 16.50 8.11
N GLN A 220 -17.16 17.20 9.23
CA GLN A 220 -16.80 18.62 9.37
C GLN A 220 -15.28 18.85 9.18
N PHE A 221 -14.47 17.79 9.33
CA PHE A 221 -13.03 17.84 9.18
C PHE A 221 -12.55 17.32 7.82
N ILE A 222 -13.31 16.43 7.18
CA ILE A 222 -12.95 15.87 5.86
C ILE A 222 -13.16 16.90 4.75
N SER A 223 -14.28 17.63 4.79
CA SER A 223 -14.63 18.64 3.79
C SER A 223 -15.02 19.91 4.52
N LYS A 224 -14.05 20.80 4.75
CA LYS A 224 -14.33 22.14 5.23
C LYS A 224 -14.70 22.99 4.01
N ASP A 225 -15.96 23.43 3.94
CA ASP A 225 -16.41 24.46 2.99
C ASP A 225 -15.63 25.76 3.17
#